data_AF-A0A7J4JGA3-F1
#
_entry.id   AF-A0A7J4JGA3-F1
#
_cell.length_a   1.000
_cell.length_b   1.000
_cell.length_c   1.000
_cell.angle_alpha   90.00
_cell.angle_beta   90.00
_cell.angle_gamma   90.00
#
_symmetry.space_group_name_H-M   'P 1'
#
loop_
_entity.id
_entity.type
_entity.pdbx_description
1 polymer ?
#
loop_
_entity_poly.entity_id
_entity_poly.type
_entity_poly.pdbx_seq_one_letter_code
_entity_poly.pdbx_strand_id
1 'polypeptide(L)'
;TLPFGSKHRKCYGNGFVLLGDAASLIDPFSGEGIGNAMTSGRTAARIIKQAFEAGDFSEAFLKKYDATLWQEIGPELQTSLMLQKVGRNTMLLNMIISKAAKNKHLRDLISGMLVNEVPKKTLADPLFLLKVLVS
;
A
#
# COMPACT_ATOMS: atom_id res chain seq x y z
N THR A 1 -12.28 12.92 5.91
CA THR A 1 -11.78 11.94 4.91
C THR A 1 -10.49 11.35 5.42
N LEU A 2 -10.31 10.02 5.32
CA LEU A 2 -9.09 9.36 5.81
C LEU A 2 -7.87 9.70 4.93
N PRO A 3 -6.67 9.89 5.51
CA PRO A 3 -5.46 10.22 4.77
C PRO A 3 -4.84 8.97 4.11
N PHE A 4 -5.44 8.54 3.00
CA PHE A 4 -4.99 7.34 2.26
C PHE A 4 -3.64 7.53 1.57
N GLY A 5 -2.81 6.48 1.60
CA GLY A 5 -1.54 6.33 0.88
C GLY A 5 -1.69 6.09 -0.62
N SER A 6 -2.76 6.60 -1.22
CA SER A 6 -3.04 6.51 -2.65
C SER A 6 -2.07 7.33 -3.52
N LYS A 7 -1.30 8.24 -2.90
CA LYS A 7 -0.28 9.03 -3.56
C LYS A 7 0.91 9.17 -2.62
N HIS A 8 2.12 9.03 -3.17
CA HIS A 8 3.34 9.36 -2.44
C HIS A 8 3.38 10.87 -2.16
N ARG A 9 3.41 11.24 -0.88
CA ARG A 9 3.51 12.61 -0.41
C ARG A 9 4.82 12.77 0.35
N LYS A 10 5.51 13.90 0.14
CA LYS A 10 6.69 14.26 0.92
C LYS A 10 6.34 14.26 2.41
N CYS A 11 7.04 13.44 3.18
CA CYS A 11 6.80 13.22 4.61
C CYS A 11 7.99 13.60 5.50
N TYR A 12 8.82 14.55 5.06
CA TYR A 12 10.05 14.99 5.74
C TYR A 12 10.38 16.45 5.40
N GLY A 13 11.27 17.07 6.18
CA GLY A 13 11.83 18.40 5.93
C GLY A 13 12.92 18.74 6.95
N ASN A 14 13.34 20.01 7.02
CA ASN A 14 14.38 20.43 7.97
C ASN A 14 13.91 20.20 9.42
N GLY A 15 14.58 19.28 10.13
CA GLY A 15 14.31 18.98 11.54
C GLY A 15 13.05 18.15 11.80
N PHE A 16 12.38 17.61 10.78
CA PHE A 16 11.16 16.81 11.01
C PHE A 16 10.95 15.67 10.00
N VAL A 17 10.21 14.66 10.46
CA VAL A 17 9.60 13.60 9.64
C VAL A 17 8.16 13.38 10.12
N LEU A 18 7.28 12.98 9.20
CA LEU A 18 5.89 12.63 9.47
C LEU A 18 5.73 11.11 9.38
N LEU A 19 4.84 10.56 10.19
CA LEU A 19 4.60 9.11 10.31
C LEU A 19 3.11 8.82 10.46
N GLY A 20 2.70 7.58 10.17
CA GLY A 20 1.30 7.16 10.22
C GLY A 20 0.36 8.07 9.42
N ASP A 21 -0.76 8.43 10.03
CA ASP A 21 -1.80 9.28 9.42
C ASP A 21 -1.27 10.65 9.00
N ALA A 22 -0.32 11.22 9.75
CA ALA A 22 0.30 12.50 9.40
C ALA A 22 1.09 12.43 8.08
N ALA A 23 1.63 11.25 7.74
CA ALA A 23 2.28 10.99 6.46
C ALA A 23 1.33 10.42 5.38
N SER A 24 0.03 10.33 5.68
CA SER A 24 -0.99 9.74 4.79
C SER A 24 -0.68 8.30 4.38
N LEU A 25 -0.44 7.42 5.35
CA LEU A 25 -0.02 6.03 5.10
C LEU A 25 -1.13 4.99 5.26
N ILE A 26 -2.41 5.40 5.31
CA ILE A 26 -3.53 4.46 5.42
C ILE A 26 -3.69 3.66 4.12
N ASP A 27 -3.84 2.35 4.23
CA ASP A 27 -4.05 1.46 3.11
C ASP A 27 -5.33 1.85 2.32
N PRO A 28 -5.23 2.14 1.01
CA PRO A 28 -6.38 2.60 0.23
C PRO A 28 -7.53 1.58 0.09
N PHE A 29 -7.26 0.29 0.22
CA PHE A 29 -8.27 -0.75 -0.03
C PHE A 29 -8.96 -1.17 1.27
N SER A 30 -8.18 -1.61 2.24
CA SER A 30 -8.65 -2.11 3.54
C SER A 30 -9.00 -0.99 4.52
N GLY A 31 -8.38 0.18 4.39
CA GLY A 31 -8.47 1.25 5.38
C GLY A 31 -7.62 1.04 6.63
N GLU A 32 -6.80 -0.02 6.68
CA GLU A 32 -5.89 -0.29 7.79
C GLU A 32 -4.71 0.69 7.78
N GLY A 33 -4.33 1.20 8.96
CA GLY A 33 -3.22 2.15 9.11
C GLY A 33 -2.18 1.74 10.15
N ILE A 34 -2.50 0.84 11.08
CA ILE A 34 -1.65 0.51 12.23
C ILE A 34 -0.31 -0.09 11.78
N GLY A 35 -0.34 -1.06 10.87
CA GLY A 35 0.89 -1.68 10.33
C GLY A 35 1.82 -0.64 9.68
N ASN A 36 1.27 0.20 8.81
CA ASN A 36 2.03 1.26 8.15
C ASN A 36 2.53 2.34 9.14
N ALA A 37 1.75 2.65 10.17
CA ALA A 37 2.17 3.55 11.26
C ALA A 37 3.35 2.98 12.05
N MET A 38 3.33 1.68 12.37
CA MET A 38 4.44 1.02 13.06
C MET A 38 5.70 0.95 12.19
N THR A 39 5.56 0.58 10.91
CA THR A 39 6.66 0.53 9.95
C THR A 39 7.31 1.90 9.76
N SER A 40 6.49 2.95 9.57
CA SER A 40 6.99 4.33 9.49
C SER A 40 7.67 4.79 10.77
N GLY A 41 7.13 4.48 11.95
CA GLY A 41 7.78 4.77 13.23
C GLY A 41 9.15 4.10 13.39
N ARG A 42 9.27 2.82 13.04
CA ARG A 42 10.54 2.08 13.06
C ARG A 42 11.57 2.69 12.12
N THR A 43 11.17 3.01 10.90
CA THR A 43 12.06 3.61 9.89
C THR A 43 12.45 5.04 10.27
N ALA A 44 11.54 5.82 10.84
CA ALA A 44 11.84 7.15 11.38
C ALA A 44 12.89 7.08 12.50
N ALA A 45 12.69 6.21 13.50
CA ALA A 45 13.63 6.06 14.62
C ALA A 45 15.05 5.74 14.16
N ARG A 46 15.19 4.83 13.18
CA ARG A 46 16.49 4.47 12.59
C ARG A 46 17.16 5.64 11.89
N ILE A 47 16.43 6.40 11.07
CA ILE A 47 17.01 7.55 10.33
C ILE A 47 17.32 8.71 11.26
N ILE A 48 16.47 8.98 12.25
CA ILE A 48 16.70 10.01 13.26
C ILE A 48 17.95 9.69 14.07
N LYS A 49 18.15 8.41 14.47
CA LYS A 49 19.38 7.99 15.15
C LYS A 49 20.63 8.32 14.30
N GLN A 50 20.60 8.03 13.00
CA GLN A 50 21.69 8.36 12.09
C GLN A 50 21.90 9.88 11.96
N ALA A 51 20.83 10.68 12.02
CA ALA A 51 20.91 12.14 12.00
C ALA A 51 21.62 12.68 13.24
N PHE A 52 21.34 12.10 14.42
CA PHE A 52 22.06 12.42 15.66
C PHE A 52 23.55 12.07 15.57
N GLU A 53 23.90 10.88 15.04
CA GLU A 53 25.29 10.46 14.87
C GLU A 53 26.07 11.36 13.89
N ALA A 54 25.40 11.86 12.84
CA ALA A 54 26.00 12.74 11.85
C ALA A 54 25.94 14.24 12.22
N GLY A 55 25.13 14.62 13.21
CA GLY A 55 24.84 16.02 13.54
C GLY A 55 24.07 16.77 12.43
N ASP A 56 23.37 16.05 11.54
CA ASP A 56 22.72 16.61 10.35
C ASP A 56 21.22 16.26 10.32
N PHE A 57 20.40 17.27 10.61
CA PHE A 57 18.93 17.20 10.55
C PHE A 57 18.35 17.94 9.35
N SER A 58 19.17 18.21 8.33
CA SER A 58 18.72 18.87 7.11
C SER A 58 17.71 18.00 6.35
N GLU A 59 16.91 18.66 5.53
CA GLU A 59 16.02 17.98 4.58
C GLU A 59 16.80 16.99 3.68
N ALA A 60 18.02 17.36 3.27
CA ALA A 60 18.86 16.52 2.42
C ALA A 60 19.21 15.19 3.11
N PHE A 61 19.51 15.23 4.41
CA PHE A 61 19.75 14.03 5.21
C PHE A 61 18.46 13.23 5.43
N LEU A 62 17.38 13.90 5.85
CA LEU A 62 16.12 13.27 6.22
C LEU A 62 15.34 12.71 5.02
N LYS A 63 15.68 13.10 3.78
CA LYS A 63 15.17 12.43 2.55
C LYS A 63 15.39 10.92 2.56
N LYS A 64 16.41 10.41 3.25
CA LYS A 64 16.67 8.97 3.41
C LYS A 64 15.48 8.24 4.05
N TYR A 65 14.74 8.89 4.95
CA TYR A 65 13.53 8.33 5.56
C TYR A 65 12.46 8.03 4.52
N ASP A 66 12.12 9.01 3.70
CA ASP A 66 11.09 8.88 2.66
C ASP A 66 11.46 7.81 1.63
N ALA A 67 12.71 7.80 1.17
CA ALA A 67 13.20 6.78 0.24
C ALA A 67 13.13 5.37 0.84
N THR A 68 13.58 5.19 2.10
CA THR A 68 13.58 3.86 2.74
C THR A 68 12.16 3.39 3.03
N LEU A 69 11.31 4.28 3.54
CA LEU A 69 9.92 3.96 3.84
C LEU A 69 9.19 3.55 2.55
N TRP A 70 9.33 4.32 1.47
CA TRP A 70 8.60 4.06 0.24
C TRP A 70 9.06 2.78 -0.49
N GLN A 71 10.32 2.37 -0.31
CA GLN A 71 10.79 1.05 -0.75
C GLN A 71 10.08 -0.10 -0.01
N GLU A 72 9.73 0.10 1.27
CA GLU A 72 9.12 -0.93 2.11
C GLU A 72 7.61 -1.04 1.88
N ILE A 73 6.88 0.08 1.92
CA ILE A 73 5.40 0.08 1.87
C ILE A 73 4.81 0.50 0.51
N GLY A 74 5.58 1.17 -0.35
CA GLY A 74 5.09 1.74 -1.60
C GLY A 74 4.47 0.71 -2.57
N PRO A 75 5.12 -0.45 -2.82
CA PRO A 75 4.55 -1.48 -3.69
C PRO A 75 3.21 -2.04 -3.19
N GLU A 76 3.05 -2.19 -1.87
CA GLU A 76 1.81 -2.67 -1.27
C GLU A 76 0.69 -1.61 -1.36
N LEU A 77 0.99 -0.35 -1.03
CA LEU A 77 0.03 0.75 -1.16
C LEU A 77 -0.45 0.95 -2.62
N GLN A 78 0.43 0.74 -3.61
CA GLN A 78 0.06 0.76 -5.03
C GLN A 78 -0.87 -0.40 -5.40
N THR A 79 -0.57 -1.60 -4.90
CA THR A 79 -1.41 -2.80 -5.06
C THR A 79 -2.80 -2.54 -4.51
N SER A 80 -2.89 -2.04 -3.28
CA SER A 80 -4.15 -1.69 -2.62
C SER A 80 -4.90 -0.58 -3.35
N LEU A 81 -4.22 0.44 -3.87
CA LEU A 81 -4.86 1.47 -4.70
C LEU A 81 -5.51 0.88 -5.95
N MET A 82 -4.85 -0.08 -6.60
CA MET A 82 -5.43 -0.74 -7.77
C MET A 82 -6.65 -1.58 -7.39
N LEU A 83 -6.59 -2.35 -6.31
CA LEU A 83 -7.74 -3.09 -5.80
C LEU A 83 -8.91 -2.17 -5.44
N GLN A 84 -8.63 -1.02 -4.83
CA GLN A 84 -9.64 0.00 -4.55
C GLN A 84 -10.31 0.48 -5.84
N LYS A 85 -9.56 0.73 -6.92
CA LYS A 85 -10.12 1.14 -8.21
C LYS A 85 -11.00 0.05 -8.83
N VAL A 86 -10.57 -1.21 -8.76
CA VAL A 86 -11.36 -2.36 -9.25
C VAL A 86 -12.65 -2.50 -8.45
N GLY A 87 -12.58 -2.48 -7.12
CA GLY A 87 -13.74 -2.61 -6.24
C GLY A 87 -14.74 -1.45 -6.39
N ARG A 88 -14.28 -0.25 -6.75
CA ARG A 88 -15.16 0.90 -7.03
C ARG A 88 -15.87 0.82 -8.38
N ASN A 89 -15.41 -0.02 -9.31
CA ASN A 89 -16.09 -0.24 -10.57
C ASN A 89 -17.08 -1.40 -10.43
N THR A 90 -18.36 -1.07 -10.21
CA THR A 90 -19.43 -2.04 -9.98
C THR A 90 -19.61 -3.03 -11.14
N MET A 91 -19.40 -2.59 -12.39
CA MET A 91 -19.47 -3.47 -13.55
C MET A 91 -18.36 -4.53 -13.52
N LEU A 92 -17.10 -4.10 -13.35
CA LEU A 92 -15.96 -5.02 -13.27
C LEU A 92 -16.05 -5.95 -12.07
N LEU A 93 -16.42 -5.42 -10.90
CA LEU A 93 -16.59 -6.21 -9.69
C LEU A 93 -17.65 -7.31 -9.88
N ASN A 94 -18.82 -6.95 -10.43
CA ASN A 94 -19.89 -7.90 -10.70
C ASN A 94 -19.46 -8.96 -11.74
N MET A 95 -18.68 -8.57 -12.77
CA MET A 95 -18.13 -9.53 -13.73
C MET A 95 -17.17 -10.52 -13.07
N ILE A 96 -16.23 -10.05 -12.24
CA ILE A 96 -15.26 -10.88 -11.53
C ILE A 96 -15.98 -11.86 -10.59
N ILE A 97 -16.95 -11.38 -9.81
CA ILE A 97 -17.75 -12.22 -8.89
C ILE A 97 -18.55 -13.26 -9.68
N SER A 98 -19.20 -12.86 -10.77
CA SER A 98 -20.00 -13.77 -11.60
C SER A 98 -19.15 -14.88 -12.24
N LYS A 99 -17.91 -14.57 -12.64
CA LYS A 99 -16.98 -15.57 -13.16
C LYS A 99 -16.41 -16.47 -12.07
N ALA A 100 -16.08 -15.91 -10.90
CA ALA A 100 -15.64 -16.69 -9.74
C ALA A 100 -16.72 -17.68 -9.25
N ALA A 101 -17.99 -17.30 -9.36
CA ALA A 101 -19.11 -18.20 -9.07
C ALA A 101 -19.13 -19.42 -10.01
N LYS A 102 -18.59 -19.33 -11.23
CA LYS A 102 -18.59 -20.42 -12.22
C LYS A 102 -17.25 -21.16 -12.32
N ASN A 103 -16.15 -20.56 -11.86
CA ASN A 103 -14.80 -21.11 -11.94
C ASN A 103 -14.23 -21.39 -10.55
N LYS A 104 -14.09 -22.68 -10.19
CA LYS A 104 -13.58 -23.12 -8.89
C LYS A 104 -12.17 -22.58 -8.59
N HIS A 105 -11.27 -22.59 -9.57
CA HIS A 105 -9.91 -22.07 -9.38
C HIS A 105 -9.89 -20.57 -9.07
N LEU A 106 -10.69 -19.79 -9.79
CA LEU A 106 -10.82 -18.34 -9.54
C LEU A 106 -11.47 -18.06 -8.18
N ARG A 107 -12.45 -18.88 -7.77
CA ARG A 107 -13.08 -18.79 -6.45
C ARG A 107 -12.09 -19.04 -5.32
N ASP A 108 -11.28 -20.09 -5.45
CA ASP A 108 -10.29 -20.49 -4.45
C ASP A 108 -9.20 -19.42 -4.33
N LEU A 109 -8.76 -18.84 -5.46
CA LEU A 109 -7.82 -17.71 -5.46
C LEU A 109 -8.40 -16.49 -4.71
N ILE A 110 -9.61 -16.05 -5.07
CA ILE A 110 -10.26 -14.88 -4.43
C ILE A 110 -10.46 -15.13 -2.94
N SER A 111 -10.90 -16.33 -2.57
CA SER A 111 -11.10 -16.70 -1.16
C SER A 111 -9.76 -16.70 -0.40
N GLY A 112 -8.70 -17.28 -0.96
CA GLY A 112 -7.36 -17.27 -0.36
C GLY A 112 -6.78 -15.86 -0.20
N MET A 113 -7.08 -14.94 -1.14
CA MET A 113 -6.68 -13.54 -1.00
C MET A 113 -7.43 -12.81 0.12
N LEU A 114 -8.71 -13.13 0.37
CA LEU A 114 -9.49 -12.55 1.46
C LEU A 114 -9.05 -13.04 2.84
N VAL A 115 -8.60 -14.29 2.93
CA VAL A 115 -8.09 -14.91 4.18
C VAL A 115 -6.62 -14.56 4.42
N ASN A 116 -6.00 -13.72 3.58
CA ASN A 116 -4.57 -13.37 3.60
C ASN A 116 -3.62 -14.58 3.40
N GLU A 117 -4.10 -15.70 2.85
CA GLU A 117 -3.29 -16.87 2.50
C GLU A 117 -2.54 -16.70 1.17
N VAL A 118 -3.04 -15.81 0.29
CA VAL A 118 -2.49 -15.56 -1.06
C VAL A 118 -2.14 -14.07 -1.21
N PRO A 119 -1.00 -13.72 -1.84
CA PRO A 119 -0.63 -12.32 -2.07
C PRO A 119 -1.69 -11.55 -2.86
N LYS A 120 -2.14 -10.41 -2.30
CA LYS A 120 -3.08 -9.46 -2.94
C LYS A 120 -2.64 -8.98 -4.34
N LYS A 121 -1.36 -9.16 -4.67
CA LYS A 121 -0.75 -8.79 -5.96
C LYS A 121 -1.40 -9.47 -7.18
N THR A 122 -1.98 -10.66 -7.03
CA THR A 122 -2.57 -11.39 -8.16
C THR A 122 -3.83 -10.70 -8.71
N LEU A 123 -4.71 -10.19 -7.85
CA LEU A 123 -5.89 -9.41 -8.30
C LEU A 123 -5.55 -8.00 -8.75
N ALA A 124 -4.44 -7.46 -8.26
CA ALA A 124 -3.95 -6.15 -8.69
C ALA A 124 -3.14 -6.22 -9.99
N ASP A 125 -2.98 -7.39 -10.61
CA ASP A 125 -2.30 -7.49 -11.91
C ASP A 125 -3.30 -7.23 -13.06
N PRO A 126 -3.07 -6.21 -13.91
CA PRO A 126 -3.92 -5.95 -15.07
C PRO A 126 -4.04 -7.14 -16.03
N LEU A 127 -2.98 -7.93 -16.20
CA LEU A 127 -2.97 -9.07 -17.11
C LEU A 127 -3.82 -10.22 -16.55
N PHE A 128 -3.71 -10.50 -15.25
CA PHE A 128 -4.59 -11.42 -14.56
C PHE A 128 -6.06 -11.00 -14.67
N LEU A 129 -6.38 -9.72 -14.42
CA LEU A 129 -7.75 -9.20 -14.56
C LEU A 129 -8.26 -9.37 -16.00
N LEU A 130 -7.45 -9.04 -17.00
CA LEU A 130 -7.82 -9.24 -18.41
C LEU A 130 -8.06 -10.72 -18.71
N LYS A 131 -7.18 -11.60 -18.25
CA LYS A 131 -7.32 -13.05 -18.40
C LYS A 131 -8.63 -13.54 -17.80
N VAL A 132 -8.98 -13.08 -16.59
CA VAL A 132 -10.27 -13.37 -15.96
C VAL A 132 -11.44 -12.82 -16.79
N LEU A 133 -11.35 -11.60 -17.30
CA LEU A 133 -12.43 -10.98 -18.09
C LEU A 133 -12.63 -11.63 -19.46
N VAL A 134 -11.62 -12.26 -20.04
CA VAL A 134 -11.69 -12.92 -21.37
C VAL A 134 -11.98 -14.43 -21.28
N SER A 135 -11.78 -15.07 -20.12
CA SER A 135 -12.03 -16.52 -19.90
C SER A 135 -13.47 -16.89 -19.54
#